data_AF-A0A6I6DGT4-F1
#
_entry.id   AF-A0A6I6DGT4-F1
#
_cell.length_a   1.000
_cell.length_b   1.000
_cell.length_c   1.000
_cell.angle_alpha   90.00
_cell.angle_beta   90.00
_cell.angle_gamma   90.00
#
_symmetry.space_group_name_H-M   'P 1'
#
loop_
_entity.id
_entity.type
_entity.pdbx_description
1 polymer ?
#
loop_
_entity_poly.entity_id
_entity_poly.type
_entity_poly.pdbx_seq_one_letter_code
_entity_poly.pdbx_strand_id
1 'polypeptide(L)'
;MGITILRLFFIHLGAFLAIIAATYFSIIDIILSFLFVFFIWHEAKLAKKRLKGFRSLIAVTIWQMPGLIMSLLIITNLTDLFGFGEFIIFLLQFWHMPILPLLSILPAVAIFDKPLYYYGMLGSSLFIIGVFIIGLMKK
;
A
#
# COMPACT_ATOMS: atom_id res chain seq x y z
N MET A 1 1.31 -20.21 1.01
CA MET A 1 1.22 -18.85 1.58
C MET A 1 2.48 -18.06 1.26
N GLY A 2 3.67 -18.59 1.58
CA GLY A 2 4.96 -17.94 1.30
C GLY A 2 5.15 -17.46 -0.14
N ILE A 3 4.81 -18.29 -1.14
CA ILE A 3 4.93 -17.89 -2.57
C ILE A 3 4.09 -16.66 -2.92
N THR A 4 2.87 -16.53 -2.36
CA THR A 4 2.01 -15.37 -2.61
C THR A 4 2.57 -14.12 -1.95
N ILE A 5 3.04 -14.23 -0.71
CA ILE A 5 3.68 -13.12 0.01
C ILE A 5 4.94 -12.65 -0.76
N LEU A 6 5.76 -13.60 -1.21
CA LEU A 6 6.96 -13.32 -2.00
C LEU A 6 6.63 -12.59 -3.30
N ARG A 7 5.60 -13.03 -4.03
CA ARG A 7 5.16 -12.37 -5.27
C ARG A 7 4.60 -10.98 -5.02
N LEU A 8 3.80 -10.80 -3.96
CA LEU A 8 3.33 -9.48 -3.55
C LEU A 8 4.50 -8.55 -3.19
N PHE A 9 5.53 -9.08 -2.52
CA PHE A 9 6.75 -8.33 -2.22
C PHE A 9 7.52 -7.94 -3.49
N PHE A 10 7.63 -8.82 -4.48
CA PHE A 10 8.25 -8.45 -5.78
C PHE A 10 7.44 -7.42 -6.55
N ILE A 11 6.10 -7.52 -6.55
CA ILE A 11 5.23 -6.49 -7.13
C ILE A 11 5.46 -5.15 -6.43
N HIS A 12 5.53 -5.16 -5.11
CA HIS A 12 5.80 -3.99 -4.29
C HIS A 12 7.17 -3.36 -4.58
N LEU A 13 8.23 -4.17 -4.60
CA LEU A 13 9.58 -3.71 -4.92
C LEU A 13 9.65 -3.14 -6.35
N GLY A 14 8.96 -3.78 -7.30
CA GLY A 14 8.80 -3.26 -8.65
C GLY A 14 8.08 -1.92 -8.67
N ALA A 15 7.01 -1.76 -7.89
CA ALA A 15 6.28 -0.50 -7.75
C ALA A 15 7.19 0.59 -7.18
N PHE A 16 7.96 0.25 -6.16
CA PHE A 16 8.90 1.15 -5.54
C PHE A 16 9.92 1.70 -6.55
N LEU A 17 10.60 0.81 -7.27
CA LEU A 17 11.61 1.22 -8.26
C LEU A 17 10.99 1.98 -9.43
N ALA A 18 9.87 1.51 -9.97
CA ALA A 18 9.23 2.13 -11.13
C ALA A 18 8.67 3.52 -10.81
N ILE A 19 8.03 3.68 -9.65
CA ILE A 19 7.44 4.96 -9.26
C ILE A 19 8.53 5.95 -8.88
N ILE A 20 9.60 5.54 -8.18
CA ILE A 20 10.76 6.42 -7.93
C ILE A 20 11.37 6.91 -9.25
N ALA A 21 11.55 6.03 -10.23
CA ALA A 21 12.05 6.41 -11.54
C ALA A 21 11.11 7.39 -12.27
N ALA A 22 9.82 7.37 -11.94
CA ALA A 22 8.79 8.20 -12.53
C ALA A 22 8.42 9.45 -11.69
N THR A 23 8.99 9.67 -10.50
CA THR A 23 8.59 10.75 -9.58
C THR A 23 8.63 12.14 -10.20
N TYR A 24 9.49 12.37 -11.20
CA TYR A 24 9.58 13.64 -11.92
C TYR A 24 8.60 13.79 -13.10
N PHE A 25 7.76 12.77 -13.33
CA PHE A 25 6.79 12.70 -14.42
C PHE A 25 5.40 12.40 -13.85
N SER A 26 4.70 13.44 -13.40
CA SER A 26 3.45 13.39 -12.60
C SER A 26 2.24 12.67 -13.22
N ILE A 27 2.26 12.40 -14.52
CA ILE A 27 1.22 11.59 -15.18
C ILE A 27 1.65 10.12 -15.22
N ILE A 28 2.95 9.86 -15.35
CA ILE A 28 3.51 8.53 -15.53
C ILE A 28 3.47 7.75 -14.21
N ASP A 29 3.81 8.40 -13.09
CA ASP A 29 3.73 7.81 -11.75
C ASP A 29 2.29 7.42 -11.35
N ILE A 30 1.30 8.24 -11.71
CA ILE A 30 -0.13 7.94 -11.53
C ILE A 30 -0.55 6.72 -12.37
N ILE A 31 -0.16 6.68 -13.65
CA ILE A 31 -0.44 5.53 -14.53
C ILE A 31 0.20 4.25 -13.97
N LEU A 32 1.45 4.33 -13.52
CA LEU A 32 2.16 3.24 -12.85
C LEU A 32 1.43 2.79 -11.60
N SER A 33 0.94 3.70 -10.77
CA SER A 33 0.18 3.36 -9.58
C SER A 33 -1.07 2.53 -9.92
N PHE A 34 -1.85 2.94 -10.93
CA PHE A 34 -2.98 2.14 -11.42
C PHE A 34 -2.54 0.77 -11.97
N LEU A 35 -1.42 0.70 -12.68
CA LEU A 35 -0.87 -0.55 -13.20
C LEU A 35 -0.47 -1.50 -12.06
N PHE A 36 0.15 -1.01 -10.99
CA PHE A 36 0.52 -1.83 -9.83
C PHE A 36 -0.71 -2.27 -9.03
N VAL A 37 -1.74 -1.43 -8.89
CA VAL A 37 -3.05 -1.83 -8.34
C VAL A 37 -3.64 -2.97 -9.17
N PHE A 38 -3.57 -2.88 -10.50
CA PHE A 38 -4.01 -3.95 -11.39
C PHE A 38 -3.19 -5.24 -11.21
N PHE A 39 -1.86 -5.15 -11.06
CA PHE A 39 -1.01 -6.31 -10.79
C PHE A 39 -1.33 -6.98 -9.45
N ILE A 40 -1.63 -6.20 -8.41
CA ILE A 40 -2.08 -6.74 -7.11
C ILE A 40 -3.41 -7.48 -7.27
N TRP A 41 -4.38 -6.89 -7.98
CA TRP A 41 -5.65 -7.54 -8.29
C TRP A 41 -5.46 -8.84 -9.10
N HIS A 42 -4.59 -8.82 -10.11
CA HIS A 42 -4.29 -10.00 -10.90
C HIS A 42 -3.61 -11.09 -10.05
N GLU A 43 -2.67 -10.71 -9.18
CA GLU A 43 -2.01 -11.66 -8.27
C GLU A 43 -3.01 -12.32 -7.33
N ALA A 44 -4.06 -11.61 -6.90
CA ALA A 44 -5.15 -12.19 -6.12
C ALA A 44 -5.86 -13.34 -6.86
N LYS A 45 -6.17 -13.15 -8.16
CA LYS A 45 -6.75 -14.23 -8.99
C LYS A 45 -5.84 -15.45 -9.08
N LEU A 46 -4.53 -15.24 -9.19
CA LEU A 46 -3.55 -16.33 -9.21
C LEU A 46 -3.37 -16.98 -7.84
N ALA A 47 -3.46 -16.21 -6.75
CA ALA A 47 -3.42 -16.71 -5.39
C ALA A 47 -4.63 -17.62 -5.10
N LYS A 48 -5.83 -17.27 -5.58
CA LYS A 48 -7.04 -18.10 -5.48
C LYS A 48 -6.85 -19.52 -6.02
N LYS A 49 -6.11 -19.67 -7.12
CA LYS A 49 -5.79 -20.99 -7.70
C LYS A 49 -4.82 -21.81 -6.85
N ARG A 50 -3.99 -21.15 -6.03
CA ARG A 50 -2.91 -21.78 -5.23
C ARG A 50 -3.27 -21.99 -3.75
N LEU A 51 -4.17 -21.17 -3.22
CA LEU A 51 -4.51 -21.11 -1.80
C LEU A 51 -6.02 -20.98 -1.62
N LYS A 52 -6.58 -21.67 -0.61
CA LYS A 52 -7.95 -21.44 -0.15
C LYS A 52 -8.14 -19.96 0.23
N GLY A 53 -9.30 -19.38 -0.07
CA GLY A 53 -9.57 -17.94 0.05
C GLY A 53 -9.11 -17.31 1.38
N PHE A 54 -9.37 -17.96 2.51
CA PHE A 54 -8.95 -17.48 3.83
C PHE A 54 -7.42 -17.35 3.99
N ARG A 55 -6.64 -18.30 3.45
CA ARG A 55 -5.17 -18.23 3.48
C ARG A 55 -4.63 -17.10 2.60
N SER A 56 -5.32 -16.79 1.52
CA SER A 56 -4.99 -15.66 0.64
C SER A 56 -5.28 -14.32 1.32
N LEU A 57 -6.36 -14.24 2.11
CA LEU A 57 -6.69 -13.07 2.92
C LEU A 57 -5.64 -12.83 4.02
N ILE A 58 -5.21 -13.87 4.71
CA ILE A 58 -4.12 -13.77 5.70
C ILE A 58 -2.84 -13.25 5.03
N ALA A 59 -2.49 -13.78 3.85
CA ALA A 59 -1.28 -13.36 3.13
C ALA A 59 -1.26 -11.86 2.80
N VAL A 60 -2.36 -11.31 2.26
CA VAL A 60 -2.44 -9.88 1.94
C VAL A 60 -2.47 -9.02 3.20
N THR A 61 -3.15 -9.48 4.26
CA THR A 61 -3.23 -8.76 5.53
C THR A 61 -1.86 -8.66 6.19
N ILE A 62 -1.11 -9.76 6.26
CA ILE A 62 0.27 -9.79 6.77
C ILE A 62 1.16 -8.86 5.94
N TRP A 63 1.02 -8.88 4.61
CA TRP A 63 1.78 -8.00 3.73
C TRP A 63 1.41 -6.52 3.92
N GLN A 64 0.17 -6.16 4.26
CA GLN A 64 -0.22 -4.77 4.49
C GLN A 64 -0.02 -4.31 5.94
N MET A 65 0.26 -5.24 6.86
CA MET A 65 0.37 -4.96 8.29
C MET A 65 1.42 -3.90 8.66
N PRO A 66 2.64 -3.89 8.07
CA PRO A 66 3.61 -2.83 8.39
C PRO A 66 3.10 -1.43 8.04
N GLY A 67 2.49 -1.26 6.85
CA GLY A 67 1.87 -0.01 6.44
C GLY A 67 0.73 0.44 7.36
N LEU A 68 -0.13 -0.49 7.80
CA LEU A 68 -1.19 -0.20 8.77
C LEU A 68 -0.63 0.27 10.11
N ILE A 69 0.35 -0.45 10.66
CA ILE A 69 0.96 -0.12 11.95
C ILE A 69 1.64 1.25 11.89
N MET A 70 2.46 1.50 10.87
CA MET A 70 3.15 2.79 10.71
C MET A 70 2.17 3.95 10.52
N SER A 71 1.09 3.75 9.75
CA SER A 71 0.04 4.76 9.57
C SER A 71 -0.65 5.09 10.90
N LEU A 72 -0.97 4.07 11.69
CA LEU A 72 -1.59 4.25 13.01
C LEU A 72 -0.65 4.97 13.98
N LEU A 73 0.64 4.60 14.01
CA LEU A 73 1.63 5.28 14.86
C LEU A 73 1.72 6.78 14.54
N ILE A 74 1.73 7.13 13.25
CA ILE A 74 1.76 8.54 12.82
C ILE A 74 0.46 9.23 13.22
N ILE A 75 -0.71 8.68 12.87
CA ILE A 75 -2.01 9.33 13.15
C ILE A 75 -2.26 9.50 14.66
N THR A 76 -1.69 8.63 15.50
CA THR A 76 -1.84 8.68 16.97
C THR A 76 -0.73 9.48 17.67
N ASN A 77 0.22 10.08 16.94
CA ASN A 77 1.42 10.76 17.48
C ASN A 77 2.30 9.86 18.37
N LEU A 78 2.14 8.54 18.32
CA LEU A 78 2.97 7.62 19.07
C LEU A 78 4.43 7.66 18.59
N THR A 79 4.66 8.08 17.34
CA THR A 79 6.01 8.28 16.79
C THR A 79 6.87 9.26 17.58
N ASP A 80 6.24 10.28 18.18
CA ASP A 80 6.94 11.36 18.91
C ASP A 80 7.51 10.84 20.23
N LEU A 81 6.88 9.81 20.81
CA LEU A 81 7.36 9.15 22.03
C LEU A 81 8.66 8.38 21.80
N PHE A 82 8.92 7.93 20.58
CA PHE A 82 10.06 7.08 20.25
C PHE A 82 11.21 7.83 19.55
N GLY A 83 11.02 9.09 19.15
CA GLY A 83 12.07 9.90 18.52
C GLY A 83 12.48 9.44 17.12
N PHE A 84 11.71 8.55 16.47
CA PHE A 84 11.98 8.01 15.13
C PHE A 84 10.92 8.38 14.08
N GLY A 85 10.18 9.48 14.29
CA GLY A 85 9.06 9.88 13.43
C GLY A 85 9.41 9.98 11.95
N GLU A 86 10.48 10.69 11.61
CA GLU A 86 10.94 10.86 10.21
C GLU A 86 11.27 9.52 9.53
N PHE A 87 11.91 8.61 10.25
CA PHE A 87 12.24 7.28 9.73
C PHE A 87 10.98 6.45 9.47
N ILE A 88 9.99 6.55 10.35
CA ILE A 88 8.70 5.88 10.19
C ILE A 88 7.94 6.45 8.98
N ILE A 89 7.97 7.76 8.76
CA ILE A 89 7.37 8.39 7.57
C ILE A 89 8.06 7.88 6.29
N PHE A 90 9.38 7.79 6.26
CA PHE A 90 10.10 7.23 5.11
C PHE A 90 9.72 5.77 4.83
N LEU A 91 9.71 4.92 5.87
CA LEU A 91 9.30 3.52 5.71
C LEU A 91 7.83 3.38 5.29
N LEU A 92 6.97 4.26 5.78
CA LEU A 92 5.56 4.30 5.41
C LEU A 92 5.39 4.62 3.92
N GLN A 93 6.13 5.60 3.40
CA GLN A 93 6.11 5.96 1.98
C GLN A 93 6.57 4.80 1.09
N PHE A 94 7.64 4.10 1.50
CA PHE A 94 8.06 2.85 0.85
C PHE A 94 6.90 1.85 0.83
N TRP A 95 6.24 1.62 1.97
CA TRP A 95 5.23 0.57 2.07
C TRP A 95 3.97 0.84 1.23
N HIS A 96 3.65 2.11 1.02
CA HIS A 96 2.48 2.54 0.25
C HIS A 96 2.80 3.02 -1.15
N MET A 97 4.02 2.80 -1.61
CA MET A 97 4.48 3.29 -2.90
C MET A 97 3.54 2.95 -4.07
N PRO A 98 2.94 1.73 -4.17
CA PRO A 98 1.96 1.43 -5.22
C PRO A 98 0.73 2.35 -5.28
N ILE A 99 0.39 3.06 -4.20
CA ILE A 99 -0.78 3.95 -4.10
C ILE A 99 -0.36 5.42 -3.91
N LEU A 100 0.89 5.66 -3.49
CA LEU A 100 1.39 6.98 -3.13
C LEU A 100 1.11 8.06 -4.19
N PRO A 101 1.33 7.83 -5.51
CA PRO A 101 0.99 8.81 -6.53
C PRO A 101 -0.50 9.17 -6.57
N LEU A 102 -1.42 8.25 -6.28
CA LEU A 102 -2.85 8.54 -6.25
C LEU A 102 -3.23 9.44 -5.07
N LEU A 103 -2.49 9.36 -3.97
CA LEU A 103 -2.71 10.25 -2.82
C LEU A 103 -2.34 11.70 -3.14
N SER A 104 -1.50 11.95 -4.16
CA SER A 104 -1.17 13.32 -4.60
C SER A 104 -2.37 14.07 -5.20
N ILE A 105 -3.42 13.34 -5.61
CA ILE A 105 -4.66 13.91 -6.15
C ILE A 105 -5.54 14.48 -5.02
N LEU A 106 -5.32 14.03 -3.78
CA LEU A 106 -6.08 14.52 -2.64
C LEU A 106 -5.76 16.00 -2.37
N PRO A 107 -6.75 16.79 -1.95
CA PRO A 107 -6.51 18.19 -1.62
C PRO A 107 -5.56 18.29 -0.42
N ALA A 108 -4.69 19.30 -0.44
CA ALA A 108 -3.75 19.60 0.64
C ALA A 108 -4.47 20.27 1.82
N VAL A 109 -5.30 19.48 2.52
CA VAL A 109 -6.04 19.90 3.72
C VAL A 109 -5.53 19.17 4.95
N ALA A 110 -5.66 19.81 6.11
CA ALA A 110 -5.38 19.20 7.40
C ALA A 110 -6.68 18.80 8.11
N ILE A 111 -6.67 17.64 8.76
CA ILE A 111 -7.75 17.12 9.60
C ILE A 111 -7.11 16.72 10.94
N PHE A 112 -7.67 17.16 12.06
CA PHE A 112 -7.12 16.92 13.41
C PHE A 112 -5.60 17.17 13.50
N ASP A 113 -5.17 18.34 13.01
CA ASP A 113 -3.78 18.81 12.99
C ASP A 113 -2.79 17.96 12.16
N LYS A 114 -3.31 17.08 11.30
CA LYS A 114 -2.50 16.24 10.41
C LYS A 114 -2.90 16.41 8.95
N PRO A 115 -1.94 16.44 8.01
CA PRO A 115 -2.24 16.35 6.59
C PRO A 115 -3.16 15.17 6.27
N LEU A 116 -4.21 15.41 5.47
CA LEU A 116 -5.15 14.39 4.98
C LEU A 116 -4.44 13.17 4.39
N TYR A 117 -3.29 13.42 3.76
CA TYR A 117 -2.37 12.42 3.26
C TYR A 117 -2.08 11.27 4.23
N TYR A 118 -1.87 11.53 5.53
CA TYR A 118 -1.57 10.46 6.49
C TYR A 118 -2.78 9.55 6.75
N TYR A 119 -3.99 10.10 6.73
CA TYR A 119 -5.22 9.29 6.77
C TYR A 119 -5.43 8.52 5.47
N GLY A 120 -5.06 9.13 4.34
CA GLY A 120 -5.00 8.47 3.03
C GLY A 120 -4.08 7.24 3.04
N MET A 121 -2.95 7.31 3.73
CA MET A 121 -2.03 6.18 3.91
C MET A 121 -2.60 5.03 4.75
N LEU A 122 -3.39 5.34 5.78
CA LEU A 122 -4.14 4.28 6.49
C LEU A 122 -5.18 3.65 5.55
N GLY A 123 -5.90 4.50 4.81
CA GLY A 123 -6.89 4.08 3.82
C GLY A 123 -6.31 3.24 2.68
N SER A 124 -5.08 3.50 2.24
CA SER A 124 -4.44 2.77 1.12
C SER A 124 -4.17 1.32 1.46
N SER A 125 -3.76 0.99 2.69
CA SER A 125 -3.63 -0.42 3.11
C SER A 125 -4.97 -1.15 3.06
N LEU A 126 -6.04 -0.52 3.57
CA LEU A 126 -7.39 -1.10 3.52
C LEU A 126 -7.88 -1.23 2.07
N PHE A 127 -7.60 -0.23 1.24
CA PHE A 127 -7.91 -0.24 -0.19
C PHE A 127 -7.21 -1.40 -0.90
N ILE A 128 -5.91 -1.61 -0.68
CA ILE A 128 -5.15 -2.71 -1.28
C ILE A 128 -5.71 -4.07 -0.84
N ILE A 129 -6.03 -4.23 0.45
CA ILE A 129 -6.71 -5.44 0.96
C ILE A 129 -8.05 -5.65 0.24
N GLY A 130 -8.84 -4.59 0.08
CA GLY A 130 -10.11 -4.61 -0.64
C GLY A 130 -9.96 -5.01 -2.11
N VAL A 131 -9.01 -4.42 -2.83
CA VAL A 131 -8.66 -4.77 -4.22
C VAL A 131 -8.32 -6.25 -4.33
N PHE A 132 -7.52 -6.76 -3.39
CA PHE A 132 -7.14 -8.17 -3.35
C PHE A 132 -8.35 -9.07 -3.09
N ILE A 133 -9.23 -8.74 -2.14
CA ILE A 133 -10.48 -9.47 -1.86
C ILE A 133 -11.38 -9.52 -3.11
N ILE A 134 -11.56 -8.39 -3.80
CA ILE A 134 -12.34 -8.33 -5.05
C ILE A 134 -11.75 -9.28 -6.11
N GLY A 135 -10.42 -9.33 -6.21
CA GLY A 135 -9.72 -10.26 -7.09
C GLY A 135 -9.93 -11.74 -6.71
N LEU A 136 -10.08 -12.06 -5.43
CA LEU A 136 -10.44 -13.40 -4.96
C LEU A 136 -11.90 -13.78 -5.28
N MET A 137 -12.82 -12.82 -5.29
CA MET A 137 -14.25 -13.07 -5.50
C MET A 137 -14.60 -13.32 -6.98
N LYS A 138 -13.99 -12.58 -7.91
CA LYS A 138 -14.29 -12.71 -9.34
C LYS A 138 -13.89 -14.10 -9.86
N LYS A 139 -14.72 -14.65 -10.76
CA LYS A 139 -14.47 -15.90 -11.48
C LYS A 139 -13.39 -15.71 -12.54
#